data_AF-A0A643EV51-F1
#
_entry.id   AF-A0A643EV51-F1
#
_cell.length_a   1.000
_cell.length_b   1.000
_cell.length_c   1.000
_cell.angle_alpha   90.00
_cell.angle_beta   90.00
_cell.angle_gamma   90.00
#
_symmetry.space_group_name_H-M   'P 1'
#
loop_
_entity.id
_entity.type
_entity.pdbx_description
1 polymer ?
#
loop_
_entity_poly.entity_id
_entity_poly.type
_entity_poly.pdbx_seq_one_letter_code
_entity_poly.pdbx_strand_id
1 'polypeptide(L)'
;MKKSSIFLFALASIAYSTSVSAQDTNINQTIDDLLGDHTKYQTVIHALQKAVSAHDANAVAGLVSYPIGVKVHGKEVHIRTAKDFAQHYDGIMTPAITKAITSQKYEDLFVNYKGIMFGNGQIWINGICHDNQCKNFDVKVISIQEPS
;
A
#
# COMPACT_ATOMS: atom_id res chain seq x y z
N MET A 1 -31.08 61.65 10.19
CA MET A 1 -32.39 61.04 9.89
C MET A 1 -32.16 59.68 9.24
N LYS A 2 -32.76 58.63 9.82
CA LYS A 2 -32.73 57.23 9.39
C LYS A 2 -33.23 57.05 7.97
N LYS A 3 -32.64 56.09 7.25
CA LYS A 3 -33.40 55.09 6.46
C LYS A 3 -32.58 53.79 6.37
N SER A 4 -33.27 52.73 6.70
CA SER A 4 -32.83 51.36 6.94
C SER A 4 -32.87 50.56 5.64
N SER A 5 -32.06 49.51 5.51
CA SER A 5 -32.50 48.22 4.95
C SER A 5 -31.48 47.13 5.30
N ILE A 6 -31.97 46.14 6.04
CA ILE A 6 -31.38 44.84 6.30
C ILE A 6 -31.62 43.99 5.06
N PHE A 7 -30.62 43.26 4.57
CA PHE A 7 -30.84 41.99 3.87
C PHE A 7 -29.80 40.94 4.30
N LEU A 8 -30.36 39.79 4.67
CA LEU A 8 -29.71 38.53 5.07
C LEU A 8 -29.01 37.82 3.88
N PHE A 9 -28.31 36.73 4.24
CA PHE A 9 -27.89 35.55 3.45
C PHE A 9 -26.54 35.68 2.72
N ALA A 10 -25.62 34.72 2.74
CA ALA A 10 -25.62 33.33 3.21
C ALA A 10 -24.19 32.89 3.55
N LEU A 11 -24.04 31.93 4.47
CA LEU A 11 -22.82 31.13 4.60
C LEU A 11 -22.57 30.41 3.27
N ALA A 12 -21.46 30.73 2.60
CA ALA A 12 -20.95 29.90 1.51
C ALA A 12 -20.22 28.71 2.13
N SER A 13 -20.93 27.59 2.31
CA SER A 13 -20.33 26.28 2.53
C SER A 13 -19.54 25.92 1.28
N ILE A 14 -18.22 26.06 1.30
CA ILE A 14 -17.36 25.54 0.24
C ILE A 14 -17.35 24.02 0.39
N ALA A 15 -18.17 23.34 -0.40
CA ALA A 15 -18.06 21.91 -0.60
C ALA A 15 -16.73 21.63 -1.32
N TYR A 16 -15.72 21.18 -0.58
CA TYR A 16 -14.54 20.55 -1.18
C TYR A 16 -14.98 19.20 -1.75
N SER A 17 -15.30 19.17 -3.03
CA SER A 17 -15.58 17.93 -3.77
C SER A 17 -14.81 17.94 -5.08
N THR A 18 -13.49 17.91 -4.95
CA THR A 18 -12.53 17.56 -6.00
C THR A 18 -11.60 16.54 -5.33
N SER A 19 -11.30 15.35 -5.83
CA SER A 19 -11.41 14.81 -7.18
C SER A 19 -10.82 13.39 -7.11
N VAL A 20 -11.62 12.38 -6.72
CA VAL A 20 -11.15 10.99 -6.61
C VAL A 20 -10.48 10.54 -7.93
N SER A 21 -11.12 10.83 -9.07
CA SER A 21 -10.58 10.45 -10.39
C SER A 21 -9.29 11.17 -10.81
N ALA A 22 -9.04 12.41 -10.37
CA ALA A 22 -7.85 13.15 -10.82
C ALA A 22 -6.59 12.78 -10.01
N GLN A 23 -6.75 12.52 -8.71
CA GLN A 23 -5.65 12.06 -7.86
C GLN A 23 -5.24 10.62 -8.22
N ASP A 24 -6.23 9.76 -8.51
CA ASP A 24 -6.00 8.39 -9.02
C ASP A 24 -5.24 8.40 -10.36
N THR A 25 -5.53 9.36 -11.24
CA THR A 25 -4.80 9.49 -12.52
C THR A 25 -3.34 9.90 -12.31
N ASN A 26 -3.06 10.75 -11.33
CA ASN A 26 -1.69 11.18 -11.01
C ASN A 26 -0.86 10.03 -10.43
N ILE A 27 -1.43 9.25 -9.50
CA ILE A 27 -0.70 8.13 -8.90
C ILE A 27 -0.41 7.02 -9.91
N ASN A 28 -1.35 6.73 -10.82
CA ASN A 28 -1.13 5.77 -11.90
C ASN A 28 0.03 6.19 -12.78
N GLN A 29 0.06 7.45 -13.25
CA GLN A 29 1.16 7.97 -14.05
C GLN A 29 2.50 7.90 -13.29
N THR A 30 2.51 8.24 -12.00
CA THR A 30 3.71 8.17 -11.16
C THR A 30 4.25 6.75 -11.06
N ILE A 31 3.37 5.74 -10.90
CA ILE A 31 3.78 4.34 -10.88
C ILE A 31 4.27 3.92 -12.27
N ASP A 32 3.61 4.32 -13.34
CA ASP A 32 4.03 3.98 -14.71
C ASP A 32 5.44 4.52 -15.00
N ASP A 33 5.68 5.79 -14.67
CA ASP A 33 6.96 6.45 -14.92
C ASP A 33 8.12 5.89 -14.09
N LEU A 34 7.85 5.52 -12.82
CA LEU A 34 8.91 5.11 -11.89
C LEU A 34 9.11 3.60 -11.81
N LEU A 35 8.05 2.83 -12.01
CA LEU A 35 7.97 1.41 -11.67
C LEU A 35 7.42 0.53 -12.80
N GLY A 36 6.76 1.11 -13.82
CA GLY A 36 6.39 0.42 -15.05
C GLY A 36 4.89 0.35 -15.32
N ASP A 37 4.17 -0.58 -14.68
CA ASP A 37 2.76 -0.87 -15.00
C ASP A 37 1.90 -0.80 -13.74
N HIS A 38 1.21 0.33 -13.56
CA HIS A 38 0.37 0.59 -12.39
C HIS A 38 -0.71 -0.48 -12.18
N THR A 39 -1.22 -1.11 -13.24
CA THR A 39 -2.31 -2.10 -13.11
C THR A 39 -1.85 -3.35 -12.37
N LYS A 40 -0.58 -3.76 -12.55
CA LYS A 40 0.03 -4.86 -11.80
C LYS A 40 0.19 -4.50 -10.32
N TYR A 41 0.62 -3.26 -10.02
CA TYR A 41 0.76 -2.78 -8.65
C TYR A 41 -0.59 -2.69 -7.95
N GLN A 42 -1.59 -2.06 -8.58
CA GLN A 42 -2.95 -1.94 -8.05
C GLN A 42 -3.56 -3.32 -7.75
N THR A 43 -3.38 -4.28 -8.65
CA THR A 43 -3.85 -5.66 -8.45
C THR A 43 -3.26 -6.28 -7.19
N VAL A 44 -1.94 -6.18 -6.99
CA VAL A 44 -1.26 -6.76 -5.82
C VAL A 44 -1.60 -6.01 -4.53
N ILE A 45 -1.74 -4.69 -4.58
CA ILE A 45 -2.15 -3.88 -3.43
C ILE A 45 -3.54 -4.30 -2.94
N HIS A 46 -4.52 -4.39 -3.84
CA HIS A 46 -5.87 -4.81 -3.48
C HIS A 46 -5.91 -6.27 -3.00
N ALA A 47 -5.14 -7.16 -3.63
CA ALA A 47 -5.04 -8.55 -3.20
C ALA A 47 -4.45 -8.66 -1.79
N LEU A 48 -3.40 -7.89 -1.49
CA LEU A 48 -2.76 -7.86 -0.18
C LEU A 48 -3.72 -7.34 0.89
N GLN A 49 -4.39 -6.21 0.63
CA GLN A 49 -5.37 -5.65 1.56
C GLN A 49 -6.51 -6.62 1.85
N LYS A 50 -7.07 -7.23 0.81
CA LYS A 50 -8.12 -8.24 0.95
C LYS A 50 -7.66 -9.44 1.78
N ALA A 51 -6.48 -9.98 1.48
CA ALA A 51 -5.94 -11.14 2.17
C ALA A 51 -5.66 -10.85 3.66
N VAL A 52 -5.10 -9.67 3.96
CA VAL A 52 -4.85 -9.24 5.34
C VAL A 52 -6.16 -9.02 6.11
N SER A 53 -7.14 -8.34 5.50
CA SER A 53 -8.46 -8.14 6.13
C SER A 53 -9.20 -9.46 6.38
N ALA A 54 -9.00 -10.47 5.54
CA ALA A 54 -9.57 -11.80 5.70
C ALA A 54 -8.73 -12.71 6.62
N HIS A 55 -7.58 -12.25 7.10
CA HIS A 55 -6.62 -13.04 7.86
C HIS A 55 -6.16 -14.32 7.13
N ASP A 56 -6.05 -14.23 5.79
CA ASP A 56 -5.67 -15.33 4.91
C ASP A 56 -4.14 -15.40 4.74
N ALA A 57 -3.51 -16.17 5.63
CA ALA A 57 -2.07 -16.34 5.67
C ALA A 57 -1.47 -16.86 4.35
N ASN A 58 -2.17 -17.76 3.66
CA ASN A 58 -1.67 -18.35 2.42
C ASN A 58 -1.73 -17.36 1.26
N ALA A 59 -2.82 -16.60 1.17
CA ALA A 59 -2.96 -15.56 0.16
C ALA A 59 -1.90 -14.47 0.33
N VAL A 60 -1.66 -14.02 1.57
CA VAL A 60 -0.57 -13.06 1.85
C VAL A 60 0.79 -13.65 1.49
N ALA A 61 1.07 -14.89 1.90
CA ALA A 61 2.33 -15.55 1.59
C ALA A 61 2.61 -15.65 0.07
N GLY A 62 1.57 -15.84 -0.75
CA GLY A 62 1.69 -15.87 -2.21
C GLY A 62 2.11 -14.53 -2.85
N LEU A 63 1.93 -13.42 -2.13
CA LEU A 63 2.28 -12.08 -2.59
C LEU A 63 3.68 -11.64 -2.16
N VAL A 64 4.37 -12.41 -1.33
CA VAL A 64 5.70 -12.09 -0.79
C VAL A 64 6.81 -12.61 -1.72
N SER A 65 7.85 -11.80 -1.89
CA SER A 65 9.11 -12.23 -2.51
C SER A 65 9.99 -12.90 -1.47
N TYR A 66 10.45 -14.12 -1.74
CA TYR A 66 11.31 -14.88 -0.84
C TYR A 66 12.75 -14.99 -1.35
N PRO A 67 13.74 -15.15 -0.46
CA PRO A 67 13.62 -15.11 1.00
C PRO A 67 13.35 -13.70 1.54
N ILE A 68 12.71 -13.60 2.71
CA ILE A 68 12.42 -12.32 3.37
C ILE A 68 12.90 -12.32 4.83
N GLY A 69 13.54 -11.24 5.24
CA GLY A 69 13.88 -10.97 6.64
C GLY A 69 12.72 -10.28 7.34
N VAL A 70 12.27 -10.83 8.47
CA VAL A 70 11.15 -10.33 9.25
C VAL A 70 11.45 -10.44 10.74
N LYS A 71 10.67 -9.75 11.57
CA LYS A 71 10.62 -10.04 13.01
C LYS A 71 9.43 -10.94 13.31
N VAL A 72 9.67 -12.02 14.03
CA VAL A 72 8.65 -12.91 14.59
C VAL A 72 8.72 -12.79 16.10
N HIS A 73 7.68 -12.23 16.73
CA HIS A 73 7.67 -11.94 18.16
C HIS A 73 8.93 -11.17 18.63
N GLY A 74 9.35 -10.17 17.84
CA GLY A 74 10.49 -9.31 18.13
C GLY A 74 11.87 -9.88 17.79
N LYS A 75 11.97 -11.15 17.36
CA LYS A 75 13.24 -11.79 16.96
C LYS A 75 13.38 -11.81 15.45
N GLU A 76 14.56 -11.50 14.94
CA GLU A 76 14.86 -11.58 13.50
C GLU A 76 14.83 -13.04 13.01
N VAL A 77 14.11 -13.27 11.92
CA VAL A 77 13.95 -14.58 11.27
C VAL A 77 14.02 -14.38 9.76
N HIS A 78 14.74 -15.28 9.08
CA HIS A 78 14.73 -15.36 7.62
C HIS A 78 13.74 -16.44 7.17
N ILE A 79 12.63 -16.00 6.56
CA ILE A 79 11.60 -16.87 6.01
C ILE A 79 11.95 -17.16 4.54
N ARG A 80 12.04 -18.44 4.18
CA ARG A 80 12.50 -18.87 2.84
C ARG A 80 11.37 -19.28 1.90
N THR A 81 10.20 -19.62 2.44
CA THR A 81 9.10 -20.15 1.66
C THR A 81 7.75 -19.56 2.09
N ALA A 82 6.78 -19.60 1.19
CA ALA A 82 5.39 -19.24 1.49
C ALA A 82 4.79 -20.09 2.61
N LYS A 83 5.15 -21.38 2.67
CA LYS A 83 4.69 -22.28 3.73
C LYS A 83 5.20 -21.84 5.10
N ASP A 84 6.49 -21.52 5.21
CA ASP A 84 7.09 -21.05 6.46
C ASP A 84 6.49 -19.70 6.88
N PHE A 85 6.24 -18.80 5.92
CA PHE A 85 5.57 -17.53 6.19
C PHE A 85 4.19 -17.73 6.78
N ALA A 86 3.37 -18.59 6.17
CA ALA A 86 2.02 -18.87 6.65
C ALA A 86 2.03 -19.49 8.05
N GLN A 87 3.02 -20.31 8.39
CA GLN A 87 3.21 -20.87 9.73
C GLN A 87 3.55 -19.81 10.79
N HIS A 88 4.27 -18.76 10.39
CA HIS A 88 4.67 -17.66 11.27
C HIS A 88 3.78 -16.41 11.15
N TYR A 89 2.65 -16.50 10.43
CA TYR A 89 1.85 -15.36 10.00
C TYR A 89 1.51 -14.40 11.14
N ASP A 90 0.92 -14.88 12.24
CA ASP A 90 0.50 -14.03 13.36
C ASP A 90 1.67 -13.32 14.06
N GLY A 91 2.86 -13.92 14.02
CA GLY A 91 4.07 -13.33 14.58
C GLY A 91 4.73 -12.31 13.67
N ILE A 92 4.47 -12.37 12.35
CA ILE A 92 4.98 -11.45 11.33
C ILE A 92 3.99 -10.29 11.11
N MET A 93 2.69 -10.59 10.95
CA MET A 93 1.64 -9.63 10.64
C MET A 93 1.02 -9.08 11.93
N THR A 94 1.80 -8.27 12.64
CA THR A 94 1.38 -7.62 13.88
C THR A 94 0.22 -6.63 13.65
N PRO A 95 -0.47 -6.17 14.71
CA PRO A 95 -1.50 -5.15 14.59
C PRO A 95 -1.01 -3.85 13.92
N ALA A 96 0.25 -3.48 14.12
CA ALA A 96 0.83 -2.30 13.50
C ALA A 96 1.01 -2.48 11.98
N ILE A 97 1.51 -3.64 11.55
CA ILE A 97 1.71 -3.96 10.13
C ILE A 97 0.38 -4.12 9.41
N THR A 98 -0.56 -4.89 9.99
CA THR A 98 -1.89 -5.10 9.38
C THR A 98 -2.67 -3.80 9.26
N LYS A 99 -2.55 -2.89 10.22
CA LYS A 99 -3.12 -1.53 10.13
C LYS A 99 -2.48 -0.71 9.03
N ALA A 100 -1.15 -0.74 8.88
CA ALA A 100 -0.45 -0.02 7.81
C ALA A 100 -0.92 -0.48 6.43
N ILE A 101 -1.19 -1.78 6.25
CA ILE A 101 -1.72 -2.34 5.00
C ILE A 101 -3.17 -1.93 4.75
N THR A 102 -4.04 -2.17 5.75
CA THR A 102 -5.49 -2.05 5.57
C THR A 102 -5.96 -0.59 5.54
N SER A 103 -5.17 0.33 6.12
CA SER A 103 -5.48 1.77 6.12
C SER A 103 -4.85 2.53 4.96
N GLN A 104 -3.95 1.91 4.18
CA GLN A 104 -3.31 2.57 3.05
C GLN A 104 -4.33 2.80 1.93
N LYS A 105 -4.49 4.06 1.52
CA LYS A 105 -5.29 4.43 0.37
C LYS A 105 -4.45 4.45 -0.89
N TYR A 106 -5.05 4.08 -2.02
CA TYR A 106 -4.35 3.97 -3.30
C TYR A 106 -3.97 5.35 -3.85
N GLU A 107 -4.85 6.33 -3.69
CA GLU A 107 -4.63 7.72 -4.07
C GLU A 107 -3.53 8.45 -3.27
N ASP A 108 -3.18 7.90 -2.10
CA ASP A 108 -2.21 8.47 -1.15
C ASP A 108 -0.90 7.66 -1.08
N LEU A 109 -0.64 6.82 -2.09
CA LEU A 109 0.56 5.99 -2.10
C LEU A 109 1.83 6.84 -2.16
N PHE A 110 2.78 6.50 -1.29
CA PHE A 110 4.15 7.00 -1.42
C PHE A 110 4.92 6.10 -2.38
N VAL A 111 5.29 6.66 -3.54
CA VAL A 111 5.96 5.95 -4.63
C VAL A 111 7.32 6.59 -4.91
N ASN A 112 8.35 5.76 -5.02
CA ASN A 112 9.64 6.17 -5.57
C ASN A 112 10.30 4.98 -6.31
N TYR A 113 11.51 5.16 -6.84
CA TYR A 113 12.24 4.12 -7.58
C TYR A 113 12.51 2.83 -6.78
N LYS A 114 12.41 2.85 -5.45
CA LYS A 114 12.55 1.65 -4.59
C LYS A 114 11.25 0.86 -4.44
N GLY A 115 10.13 1.40 -4.95
CA GLY A 115 8.81 0.79 -4.89
C GLY A 115 7.80 1.67 -4.16
N ILE A 116 6.75 1.00 -3.68
CA ILE A 116 5.62 1.62 -2.98
C ILE A 116 5.73 1.29 -1.50
N MET A 117 5.70 2.33 -0.67
CA MET A 117 5.82 2.20 0.79
C MET A 117 4.45 2.35 1.45
N PHE A 118 4.11 1.46 2.39
CA PHE A 118 2.95 1.64 3.26
C PHE A 118 3.35 2.01 4.68
N GLY A 119 2.49 2.81 5.33
CA GLY A 119 2.76 3.35 6.66
C GLY A 119 4.02 4.20 6.68
N ASN A 120 4.88 3.96 7.66
CA ASN A 120 6.18 4.60 7.84
C ASN A 120 7.35 3.69 7.43
N GLY A 121 7.12 2.76 6.49
CA GLY A 121 8.12 1.81 6.03
C GLY A 121 7.89 0.36 6.44
N GLN A 122 6.74 0.06 7.06
CA GLN A 122 6.41 -1.31 7.46
C GLN A 122 6.34 -2.26 6.27
N ILE A 123 5.81 -1.81 5.12
CA ILE A 123 5.69 -2.63 3.92
C ILE A 123 6.31 -1.90 2.74
N TRP A 124 7.07 -2.64 1.93
CA TRP A 124 7.47 -2.21 0.60
C TRP A 124 7.02 -3.21 -0.45
N ILE A 125 6.46 -2.69 -1.54
CA ILE A 125 6.00 -3.46 -2.70
C ILE A 125 6.80 -3.02 -3.93
N ASN A 126 7.36 -3.98 -4.67
CA ASN A 126 8.06 -3.69 -5.92
C ASN A 126 7.99 -4.83 -6.94
N GLY A 127 8.41 -4.56 -8.18
CA GLY A 127 8.54 -5.52 -9.25
C GLY A 127 9.77 -6.42 -9.07
N ILE A 128 9.59 -7.71 -9.34
CA ILE A 128 10.64 -8.73 -9.43
C ILE A 128 10.75 -9.13 -10.91
N CYS A 129 11.84 -8.72 -11.54
CA CYS A 129 12.06 -8.93 -12.96
C CYS A 129 12.44 -10.37 -13.29
N HIS A 130 11.83 -10.91 -14.33
CA HIS A 130 12.12 -12.23 -14.90
C HIS A 130 13.03 -12.16 -16.12
N ASP A 131 13.36 -10.96 -16.57
CA ASP A 131 14.28 -10.70 -17.68
C ASP A 131 15.14 -9.44 -17.42
N ASN A 132 16.25 -9.33 -18.14
CA ASN A 132 17.23 -8.25 -17.98
C ASN A 132 16.69 -6.86 -18.35
N GLN A 133 15.57 -6.79 -19.09
CA GLN A 133 14.94 -5.54 -19.50
C GLN A 133 13.73 -5.19 -18.61
N CYS A 134 13.42 -6.03 -17.60
CA CYS A 134 12.25 -5.91 -16.74
C CYS A 134 10.92 -5.75 -17.50
N LYS A 135 10.80 -6.31 -18.72
CA LYS A 135 9.55 -6.28 -19.49
C LYS A 135 8.53 -7.25 -18.93
N ASN A 136 9.01 -8.36 -18.38
CA ASN A 136 8.23 -9.32 -17.64
C ASN A 136 8.65 -9.27 -16.16
N PHE A 137 7.68 -8.94 -15.31
CA PHE A 137 7.87 -8.90 -13.86
C PHE A 137 6.58 -9.22 -13.12
N ASP A 138 6.75 -9.74 -11.91
CA ASP A 138 5.69 -9.85 -10.92
C ASP A 138 5.82 -8.75 -9.88
N VAL A 139 4.71 -8.19 -9.41
CA VAL A 139 4.74 -7.29 -8.25
C VAL A 139 4.62 -8.12 -6.96
N LYS A 140 5.50 -7.87 -6.00
CA LYS A 140 5.59 -8.60 -4.73
C LYS A 140 5.82 -7.67 -3.55
N VAL A 141 5.45 -8.12 -2.36
CA VAL A 141 5.94 -7.56 -1.10
C VAL A 141 7.40 -7.96 -0.94
N ILE A 142 8.29 -6.96 -0.87
CA ILE A 142 9.74 -7.16 -0.81
C ILE A 142 10.34 -6.87 0.57
N SER A 143 9.59 -6.21 1.45
CA SER A 143 10.01 -5.92 2.82
C SER A 143 8.81 -5.89 3.75
N ILE A 144 8.99 -6.44 4.95
CA ILE A 144 8.04 -6.36 6.07
C ILE A 144 8.85 -6.01 7.33
N GLN A 145 8.54 -4.88 7.96
CA GLN A 145 9.29 -4.35 9.09
C GLN A 145 8.34 -3.98 10.23
N GLU A 146 8.67 -4.45 11.43
CA GLU A 146 8.00 -3.99 12.63
C GLU A 146 8.50 -2.57 12.96
N PRO A 147 7.60 -1.61 13.23
CA PRO A 147 8.01 -0.28 13.67
C PRO A 147 8.83 -0.39 14.97
N SER A 148 9.90 0.39 15.04
CA SER A 148 10.83 0.48 16.19
C SER A 148 10.19 1.08 17.43
#